data_AF-A0AAV5T4I4-F1
#
_entry.id   AF-A0AAV5T4I4-F1
#
_cell.length_a   1.000
_cell.length_b   1.000
_cell.length_c   1.000
_cell.angle_alpha   90.00
_cell.angle_beta   90.00
_cell.angle_gamma   90.00
#
_symmetry.space_group_name_H-M   'P 1'
#
loop_
_entity.id
_entity.type
_entity.pdbx_description
1 polymer ?
#
loop_
_entity_poly.entity_id
_entity_poly.type
_entity_poly.pdbx_seq_one_letter_code
_entity_poly.pdbx_strand_id
1 'polypeptide(L)'
;MRVALLVLLAVSTAAALKCYAGGTVNEHGVYSQGPCLAGEQYCRTIDLTTEGVHTVTKTCGLELCTAEGCEKVENGKICCCKGDLCNAPSPRS
;
A
#
# COMPACT_ATOMS: atom_id res chain seq x y z
N MET A 1 33.47 -5.45 37.22
CA MET A 1 32.18 -5.05 36.61
C MET A 1 32.44 -4.55 35.19
N ARG A 2 32.31 -5.40 34.16
CA ARG A 2 32.61 -5.07 32.75
C ARG A 2 31.59 -5.70 31.78
N VAL A 3 30.31 -5.66 32.14
CA VAL A 3 29.24 -6.20 31.28
C VAL A 3 28.04 -5.27 31.38
N ALA A 4 28.08 -4.12 30.71
CA ALA A 4 26.94 -3.19 30.74
C ALA A 4 26.79 -2.31 29.49
N LEU A 5 27.44 -2.63 28.36
CA LEU A 5 27.58 -1.68 27.25
C LEU A 5 27.38 -2.29 25.86
N LEU A 6 26.43 -3.22 25.71
CA LEU A 6 26.11 -3.83 24.40
C LEU A 6 24.61 -3.81 24.02
N VAL A 7 23.76 -3.05 24.72
CA VAL A 7 22.29 -3.08 24.50
C VAL A 7 21.76 -1.85 23.73
N LEU A 8 22.59 -0.86 23.40
CA LEU A 8 22.12 0.47 22.93
C LEU A 8 21.96 0.67 21.42
N LEU A 9 21.97 -0.38 20.59
CA LEU A 9 21.90 -0.22 19.12
C LEU A 9 20.79 -1.02 18.43
N ALA A 10 19.73 -1.40 19.15
CA ALA A 10 18.46 -1.71 18.51
C ALA A 10 17.73 -0.38 18.17
N VAL A 11 18.36 0.47 17.36
CA VAL A 11 17.63 1.53 16.66
C VAL A 11 16.81 0.77 15.63
N SER A 12 15.57 0.43 16.00
CA SER A 12 14.56 0.01 15.04
C SER A 12 14.33 1.21 14.13
N THR A 13 15.12 1.33 13.07
CA THR A 13 14.77 2.14 11.92
C THR A 13 13.49 1.52 11.40
N ALA A 14 12.34 2.03 11.84
CA ALA A 14 11.07 1.73 11.22
C ALA A 14 11.21 2.22 9.78
N ALA A 15 11.64 1.31 8.89
CA ALA A 15 11.73 1.61 7.48
C ALA A 15 10.34 2.08 7.05
N ALA A 16 10.28 3.23 6.38
CA ALA A 16 9.03 3.73 5.84
C ALA A 16 8.47 2.65 4.91
N LEU A 17 7.23 2.23 5.19
CA LEU A 17 6.49 1.27 4.37
C LEU A 17 6.60 1.69 2.90
N LYS A 18 6.89 0.76 2.00
CA LYS A 18 6.84 1.04 0.55
C LYS A 18 5.54 0.52 -0.05
N CYS A 19 4.92 1.29 -0.93
CA CYS A 19 3.74 0.86 -1.68
C CYS A 19 3.90 1.17 -3.17
N TYR A 20 3.12 0.49 -4.00
CA TYR A 20 2.87 0.96 -5.35
C TYR A 20 1.93 2.17 -5.31
N ALA A 21 2.25 3.19 -6.10
CA ALA A 21 1.44 4.37 -6.32
C ALA A 21 1.25 4.60 -7.82
N GLY A 22 0.04 5.00 -8.23
CA GLY A 22 -0.29 5.25 -9.64
C GLY A 22 -1.65 4.69 -9.99
N GLY A 23 -1.93 4.60 -11.29
CA GLY A 23 -3.24 4.23 -11.78
C GLY A 23 -3.21 3.59 -13.16
N THR A 24 -4.20 2.76 -13.44
CA THR A 24 -4.51 2.26 -14.79
C THR A 24 -5.94 2.63 -15.16
N VAL A 25 -6.17 2.87 -16.45
CA VAL A 25 -7.49 2.99 -17.08
C VAL A 25 -7.54 1.98 -18.20
N ASN A 26 -8.50 1.07 -18.16
CA ASN A 26 -8.60 -0.08 -19.06
C ASN A 26 -7.23 -0.77 -19.22
N GLU A 27 -6.58 -1.07 -18.09
CA GLU A 27 -5.30 -1.80 -18.05
C GLU A 27 -4.08 -1.01 -18.55
N HIS A 28 -4.30 0.19 -19.09
CA HIS A 28 -3.24 1.09 -19.51
C HIS A 28 -2.89 2.08 -18.40
N GLY A 29 -1.63 2.08 -17.97
CA GLY A 29 -1.15 3.00 -16.95
C GLY A 29 0.21 2.61 -16.42
N VAL A 30 0.62 3.24 -15.32
CA VAL A 30 1.91 3.00 -14.69
C VAL A 30 1.79 3.06 -13.18
N TYR A 31 2.55 2.19 -12.53
CA TYR A 31 2.76 2.24 -11.10
C TYR A 31 4.23 2.51 -10.82
N SER A 32 4.51 3.39 -9.87
CA SER A 32 5.84 3.57 -9.29
C SER A 32 5.85 2.99 -7.88
N GLN A 33 7.03 2.59 -7.44
CA GLN A 33 7.26 2.15 -6.06
C GLN A 33 7.83 3.35 -5.30
N GLY A 34 7.36 3.60 -4.09
CA GLY A 34 7.88 4.69 -3.27
C GLY A 34 7.67 4.46 -1.78
N PRO A 35 8.46 5.15 -0.93
CA PRO A 35 8.20 5.18 0.50
C PRO A 35 6.90 5.93 0.79
N CYS A 36 6.14 5.44 1.75
CA CYS A 36 4.98 6.11 2.34
C CYS A 36 5.42 7.16 3.36
N LEU A 37 4.50 8.06 3.70
CA LEU A 37 4.72 9.06 4.74
C LEU A 37 4.83 8.41 6.12
N ALA A 38 5.47 9.12 7.04
CA ALA A 38 5.58 8.69 8.42
C ALA A 38 4.18 8.50 9.04
N GLY A 39 3.94 7.34 9.64
CA GLY A 39 2.65 6.98 10.26
C GLY A 39 1.73 6.15 9.37
N GLU A 40 1.99 6.05 8.07
CA GLU A 40 1.25 5.15 7.19
C GLU A 40 1.65 3.69 7.43
N GLN A 41 0.66 2.83 7.68
CA GLN A 41 0.88 1.41 8.00
C GLN A 41 0.31 0.46 6.94
N TYR A 42 -0.37 0.98 5.92
CA TYR A 42 -1.07 0.19 4.93
C TYR A 42 -0.82 0.70 3.52
N CYS A 43 -0.86 -0.21 2.54
CA CYS A 43 -1.04 0.11 1.14
C CYS A 43 -2.51 -0.06 0.76
N ARG A 44 -2.96 0.75 -0.20
CA ARG A 44 -4.34 0.78 -0.67
C ARG A 44 -4.40 0.47 -2.16
N THR A 45 -5.47 -0.22 -2.56
CA THR A 45 -5.89 -0.40 -3.95
C THR A 45 -7.37 -0.05 -4.06
N ILE A 46 -7.73 0.77 -5.04
CA ILE A 46 -9.10 1.04 -5.47
C ILE A 46 -9.24 0.37 -6.84
N ASP A 47 -10.21 -0.52 -6.99
CA ASP A 47 -10.48 -1.26 -8.22
C ASP A 47 -11.96 -1.04 -8.54
N LEU A 48 -12.24 -0.25 -9.59
CA LEU A 48 -13.57 0.23 -9.93
C LEU A 48 -13.86 0.04 -11.43
N THR A 49 -15.11 -0.32 -11.75
CA THR A 49 -15.64 -0.33 -13.10
C THR A 49 -16.87 0.57 -13.17
N THR A 50 -16.81 1.64 -13.96
CA THR A 50 -17.92 2.59 -14.14
C THR A 50 -18.17 2.80 -15.63
N GLU A 51 -19.40 2.59 -16.08
CA GLU A 51 -19.80 2.74 -17.49
C GLU A 51 -18.87 1.99 -18.48
N GLY A 52 -18.40 0.80 -18.09
CA GLY A 52 -17.48 -0.02 -18.90
C GLY A 52 -16.01 0.42 -18.85
N VAL A 53 -15.68 1.48 -18.10
CA VAL A 53 -14.30 1.92 -17.86
C VAL A 53 -13.78 1.28 -16.57
N HIS A 54 -12.75 0.46 -16.67
CA HIS A 54 -12.09 -0.19 -15.55
C HIS A 54 -10.89 0.64 -15.08
N THR A 55 -10.83 0.98 -13.80
CA THR A 55 -9.75 1.78 -13.20
C THR A 55 -9.18 1.09 -11.99
N VAL A 56 -7.85 1.06 -11.88
CA VAL A 56 -7.16 0.54 -10.70
C VAL A 56 -6.15 1.56 -10.19
N THR A 57 -6.46 2.19 -9.06
CA THR A 57 -5.62 3.21 -8.40
C THR A 57 -4.94 2.61 -7.18
N LYS A 58 -3.66 2.88 -7.01
CA LYS A 58 -2.84 2.39 -5.90
C LYS A 58 -2.19 3.57 -5.19
N THR A 59 -2.10 3.49 -3.86
CA THR A 59 -1.49 4.53 -3.01
C THR A 59 -1.10 3.95 -1.65
N CYS A 60 -0.35 4.70 -0.86
CA CYS A 60 -0.27 4.49 0.59
C CYS A 60 -1.63 4.84 1.25
N GLY A 61 -1.92 4.21 2.38
CA GLY A 61 -3.25 4.13 2.99
C GLY A 61 -3.64 5.25 3.95
N LEU A 62 -2.95 6.41 3.98
CA LEU A 62 -3.12 7.51 4.94
C LEU A 62 -4.59 7.73 5.35
N GLU A 63 -4.95 7.33 6.57
CA GLU A 63 -6.29 7.44 7.20
C GLU A 63 -7.47 6.81 6.42
N LEU A 64 -7.24 6.34 5.19
CA LEU A 64 -8.18 5.66 4.30
C LEU A 64 -8.15 4.14 4.50
N CYS A 65 -7.14 3.63 5.20
CA CYS A 65 -6.99 2.24 5.59
C CYS A 65 -6.75 2.14 7.09
N THR A 66 -7.71 1.59 7.83
CA THR A 66 -7.60 1.35 9.28
C THR A 66 -7.34 -0.13 9.61
N ALA A 67 -7.69 -1.04 8.70
CA ALA A 67 -7.51 -2.48 8.84
C ALA A 67 -7.19 -3.13 7.47
N GLU A 68 -6.59 -4.32 7.50
CA GLU A 68 -6.41 -5.15 6.31
C GLU A 68 -7.74 -5.74 5.85
N GLY A 69 -7.88 -5.93 4.53
CA GLY A 69 -9.05 -6.54 3.92
C GLY A 69 -9.54 -5.77 2.71
N CYS A 70 -10.60 -6.28 2.10
CA CYS A 70 -11.27 -5.62 0.99
C CYS A 70 -12.74 -5.38 1.33
N GLU A 71 -13.21 -4.16 1.12
CA GLU A 71 -14.62 -3.80 1.16
C GLU A 71 -15.17 -3.70 -0.26
N LYS A 72 -16.40 -4.18 -0.46
CA LYS A 72 -17.13 -3.99 -1.72
C LYS A 72 -17.77 -2.60 -1.72
N VAL A 73 -17.68 -1.92 -2.85
CA VAL A 73 -18.37 -0.65 -3.12
C VAL A 73 -19.22 -0.81 -4.37
N GLU A 74 -20.13 0.13 -4.62
CA GLU A 74 -21.14 0.07 -5.69
C GLU A 74 -20.58 -0.38 -7.05
N ASN A 75 -19.36 0.06 -7.38
CA ASN A 75 -18.71 -0.18 -8.66
C ASN A 75 -17.41 -0.99 -8.57
N GLY A 76 -17.17 -1.72 -7.47
CA GLY A 76 -15.95 -2.52 -7.34
C GLY A 76 -15.55 -2.79 -5.90
N LYS A 77 -14.28 -2.55 -5.58
CA LYS A 77 -13.73 -2.81 -4.24
C LYS A 77 -12.61 -1.85 -3.86
N ILE A 78 -12.46 -1.64 -2.57
CA ILE A 78 -11.32 -0.96 -1.96
C ILE A 78 -10.61 -1.99 -1.09
N CYS A 79 -9.31 -2.18 -1.28
CA CYS A 79 -8.49 -3.12 -0.54
C CYS A 79 -7.36 -2.41 0.19
N CYS A 80 -7.14 -2.82 1.43
CA CYS A 80 -6.04 -2.40 2.29
C CYS A 80 -5.22 -3.64 2.66
N CYS A 81 -3.89 -3.51 2.60
CA CYS A 81 -2.97 -4.56 3.00
C CYS A 81 -1.80 -3.96 3.78
N LYS A 82 -1.18 -4.76 4.64
CA LYS A 82 -0.01 -4.36 5.43
C LYS A 82 1.25 -5.04 4.93
N GLY A 83 2.35 -4.30 4.92
CA GLY A 83 3.68 -4.81 4.53
C GLY A 83 4.17 -4.25 3.19
N ASP A 84 5.49 -4.30 3.02
CA ASP A 84 6.16 -3.68 1.87
C ASP A 84 5.62 -4.22 0.54
N LEU A 85 5.21 -3.30 -0.32
CA LEU A 85 4.73 -3.52 -1.68
C LEU A 85 3.56 -4.53 -1.76
N CYS A 86 2.79 -4.70 -0.68
CA CYS A 86 1.71 -5.68 -0.62
C CYS A 86 0.59 -5.42 -1.64
N ASN A 87 0.46 -4.17 -2.12
CA ASN A 87 -0.50 -3.79 -3.16
C ASN A 87 0.05 -4.00 -4.57
N ALA A 88 0.90 -4.99 -4.80
CA ALA A 88 1.45 -5.28 -6.11
C ALA A 88 0.37 -5.40 -7.21
N PRO A 89 0.63 -4.96 -8.45
CA PRO A 89 -0.26 -5.23 -9.57
C PRO A 89 -0.36 -6.74 -9.81
N SER A 90 -1.57 -7.21 -10.12
CA SER A 90 -1.80 -8.59 -10.57
C SER A 90 -0.97 -8.84 -11.85
N PRO A 91 -0.32 -10.01 -12.02
CA PRO A 91 0.44 -10.34 -13.23
C PRO A 91 -0.37 -10.40 -14.54
N ARG A 92 -1.68 -10.17 -14.50
CA ARG A 92 -2.53 -10.12 -15.69
C ARG A 92 -3.65 -9.11 -15.48
N SER A 93 -3.61 -8.10 -16.32
CA SER A 93 -4.75 -7.42 -16.89
C SER A 93 -4.54 -7.59 -18.39
#